data_AF-A0A061ADF8-F1
#
_entry.id   AF-A0A061ADF8-F1
#
_cell.length_a   1.000
_cell.length_b   1.000
_cell.length_c   1.000
_cell.angle_alpha   90.00
_cell.angle_beta   90.00
_cell.angle_gamma   90.00
#
_symmetry.space_group_name_H-M   'P 1'
#
loop_
_entity.id
_entity.type
_entity.pdbx_description
1 polymer ?
#
loop_
_entity_poly.entity_id
_entity_poly.type
_entity_poly.pdbx_seq_one_letter_code
_entity_poly.pdbx_strand_id
1 'polypeptide(L)'
;MKKENIILVLAFGLMVILSIIMLGIQGFFPTTELDKMFNQKVVVSNEQAVVDPEFVNIVSKADVSTLGGAKLADLYTVRVDHTYFYMELYVAIDASGKVYARDKVVRTKDSTSQSYFPIVREYLLKNYSGLYYENIKYIDGAAGATTITVSRSIIKNTVSRVVLFHVGEPVDYVKELFGKDYDLVSTETFGHVNLYNVSVDGVSYRVFEAKDSGTYYDFQSTNEGEITIYVAIDTTGTIKFVSMPETLYGHSGGNFYNQTKAFLESVLDQQISSNMPDSTTGPTANSNGSQFLVNLLLKDIQEVA
;
A
#
# COMPACT_ATOMS: atom_id res chain seq x y z
N MET A 1 25.57 -63.40 7.03
CA MET A 1 26.06 -62.16 7.71
C MET A 1 25.77 -62.27 9.19
N LYS A 2 26.75 -61.99 10.07
CA LYS A 2 26.51 -61.95 11.52
C LYS A 2 25.51 -60.83 11.85
N LYS A 3 24.68 -60.98 12.89
CA LYS A 3 23.65 -60.00 13.29
C LYS A 3 24.20 -58.57 13.41
N GLU A 4 25.44 -58.44 13.86
CA GLU A 4 26.19 -57.19 13.98
C GLU A 4 26.37 -56.47 12.64
N ASN A 5 26.63 -57.20 11.55
CA ASN A 5 26.80 -56.61 10.22
C ASN A 5 25.47 -56.08 9.64
N ILE A 6 24.33 -56.68 10.02
CA ILE A 6 23.01 -56.22 9.59
C ILE A 6 22.65 -54.92 10.30
N ILE A 7 22.93 -54.84 11.62
CA ILE A 7 22.71 -53.61 12.40
C ILE A 7 23.57 -52.47 11.85
N LEU A 8 24.83 -52.73 11.50
CA LEU A 8 25.74 -51.72 10.95
C LEU A 8 25.24 -51.19 9.59
N VAL A 9 24.76 -52.07 8.71
CA VAL A 9 24.22 -51.69 7.39
C VAL A 9 22.93 -50.88 7.53
N LEU A 10 22.05 -51.25 8.47
CA LEU A 10 20.83 -50.48 8.75
C LEU A 10 21.14 -49.10 9.33
N ALA A 11 22.10 -49.00 10.25
CA ALA A 11 22.53 -47.72 10.82
C ALA A 11 23.18 -46.82 9.74
N PHE A 12 24.01 -47.39 8.86
CA PHE A 12 24.60 -46.66 7.74
C PHE A 12 23.53 -46.19 6.74
N GLY A 13 22.59 -47.05 6.36
CA GLY A 13 21.46 -46.68 5.50
C GLY A 13 20.60 -45.57 6.08
N LEU A 14 20.33 -45.62 7.40
CA LEU A 14 19.62 -44.56 8.11
C LEU A 14 20.40 -43.23 8.09
N MET A 15 21.72 -43.26 8.30
CA MET A 15 22.55 -42.04 8.23
C MET A 15 22.58 -41.43 6.83
N VAL A 16 22.60 -42.24 5.76
CA VAL A 16 22.52 -41.76 4.38
C VAL A 16 21.17 -41.11 4.12
N ILE A 17 20.07 -41.73 4.55
CA ILE A 17 18.71 -41.16 4.42
C ILE A 17 18.61 -39.84 5.20
N LEU A 18 19.07 -39.81 6.45
CA LEU A 18 19.09 -38.58 7.25
C LEU A 18 19.94 -37.48 6.61
N SER A 19 21.07 -37.84 5.99
CA SER A 19 21.93 -36.88 5.29
C SER A 19 21.23 -36.29 4.06
N ILE A 20 20.54 -37.12 3.27
CA ILE A 20 19.76 -36.66 2.10
C ILE A 20 18.59 -35.77 2.55
N ILE A 21 17.88 -36.17 3.60
CA ILE A 21 16.80 -35.36 4.19
C ILE A 21 17.34 -34.02 4.69
N MET A 22 18.47 -34.03 5.40
CA MET A 22 19.08 -32.81 5.96
C MET A 22 19.59 -31.87 4.86
N LEU A 23 20.17 -32.41 3.77
CA LEU A 23 20.58 -31.63 2.59
C LEU A 23 19.38 -31.07 1.82
N GLY A 24 18.31 -31.87 1.67
CA GLY A 24 17.05 -31.40 1.07
C GLY A 24 16.41 -30.28 1.89
N ILE A 25 16.36 -30.44 3.21
CA ILE A 25 15.86 -29.45 4.17
C ILE A 25 16.65 -28.14 4.07
N GLN A 26 17.98 -28.18 4.03
CA GLN A 26 18.82 -26.96 3.90
C GLN A 26 18.51 -26.14 2.64
N GLY A 27 18.02 -26.77 1.57
CA GLY A 27 17.61 -26.09 0.34
C GLY A 27 16.32 -25.27 0.45
N PHE A 28 15.46 -25.55 1.44
CA PHE A 28 14.14 -24.92 1.59
C PHE A 28 14.02 -23.99 2.81
N PHE A 29 14.93 -24.07 3.78
CA PHE A 29 14.83 -23.28 5.00
C PHE A 29 15.31 -21.83 4.82
N PRO A 30 14.58 -20.83 5.31
CA PRO A 30 14.96 -19.43 5.19
C PRO A 30 16.22 -19.13 6.01
N THR A 31 17.36 -18.84 5.35
CA THR A 31 18.65 -18.62 6.04
C THR A 31 19.05 -17.16 6.06
N THR A 32 18.75 -16.40 5.00
CA THR A 32 19.11 -14.97 4.91
C THR A 32 18.05 -14.11 5.60
N GLU A 33 18.39 -12.87 5.97
CA GLU A 33 17.38 -11.93 6.50
C GLU A 33 16.24 -11.68 5.51
N LEU A 34 16.54 -11.70 4.21
CA LEU A 34 15.52 -11.59 3.17
C LEU A 34 14.63 -12.83 3.09
N ASP A 35 15.19 -14.05 3.19
CA ASP A 35 14.37 -15.27 3.24
C ASP A 35 13.43 -15.25 4.46
N LYS A 36 13.95 -14.79 5.61
CA LYS A 36 13.17 -14.67 6.84
C LYS A 36 12.08 -13.60 6.76
N MET A 37 12.24 -12.59 5.89
CA MET A 37 11.21 -11.58 5.63
C MET A 37 9.97 -12.19 4.98
N PHE A 38 10.17 -13.12 4.03
CA PHE A 38 9.08 -13.80 3.32
C PHE A 38 8.73 -15.18 3.89
N ASN A 39 9.41 -15.61 4.96
CA ASN A 39 9.32 -16.94 5.55
C ASN A 39 9.50 -18.08 4.54
N GLN A 40 10.30 -17.85 3.50
CA GLN A 40 10.60 -18.82 2.45
C GLN A 40 11.90 -18.45 1.75
N LYS A 41 12.49 -19.41 1.02
CA LYS A 41 13.63 -19.13 0.15
C LYS A 41 13.22 -18.23 -1.01
N VAL A 42 13.97 -17.15 -1.21
CA VAL A 42 13.72 -16.18 -2.28
C VAL A 42 14.93 -15.97 -3.17
N VAL A 43 14.68 -15.50 -4.39
CA VAL A 43 15.68 -15.12 -5.38
C VAL A 43 15.56 -13.62 -5.63
N VAL A 44 16.69 -12.94 -5.58
CA VAL A 44 16.80 -11.52 -5.98
C VAL A 44 17.29 -11.46 -7.42
N SER A 45 16.61 -10.70 -8.25
CA SER A 45 16.97 -10.49 -9.66
C SER A 45 16.83 -9.02 -10.04
N ASN A 46 17.41 -8.63 -11.19
CA ASN A 46 17.27 -7.28 -11.75
C ASN A 46 17.69 -6.16 -10.79
N GLU A 47 18.72 -6.40 -9.97
CA GLU A 47 19.22 -5.37 -9.07
C GLU A 47 19.86 -4.22 -9.87
N GLN A 48 19.40 -3.00 -9.58
CA GLN A 48 19.86 -1.76 -10.20
C GLN A 48 20.13 -0.73 -9.11
N ALA A 49 21.18 0.08 -9.32
CA ALA A 49 21.45 1.21 -8.44
C ALA A 49 20.38 2.29 -8.63
N VAL A 50 19.89 2.86 -7.54
CA VAL A 50 19.01 4.03 -7.58
C VAL A 50 19.89 5.28 -7.65
N VAL A 51 19.77 6.04 -8.73
CA VAL A 51 20.52 7.28 -8.96
C VAL A 51 19.52 8.43 -9.00
N ASP A 52 19.07 8.83 -7.82
CA ASP A 52 18.10 9.91 -7.66
C ASP A 52 18.57 10.90 -6.57
N PRO A 53 18.78 12.19 -6.90
CA PRO A 53 19.21 13.20 -5.94
C PRO A 53 18.22 13.43 -4.78
N GLU A 54 16.94 13.14 -4.97
CA GLU A 54 15.91 13.29 -3.95
C GLU A 54 15.81 12.05 -3.05
N PHE A 55 16.31 10.89 -3.51
CA PHE A 55 16.24 9.61 -2.79
C PHE A 55 17.61 8.97 -2.56
N VAL A 56 18.63 9.80 -2.24
CA VAL A 56 20.02 9.39 -2.01
C VAL A 56 20.23 8.28 -0.97
N ASN A 57 19.28 8.08 -0.07
CA ASN A 57 19.32 7.03 0.93
C ASN A 57 18.91 5.65 0.36
N ILE A 58 18.18 5.61 -0.75
CA ILE A 58 17.83 4.37 -1.45
C ILE A 58 18.99 4.02 -2.38
N VAL A 59 19.63 2.87 -2.12
CA VAL A 59 20.88 2.46 -2.79
C VAL A 59 20.59 1.63 -4.02
N SER A 60 19.67 0.67 -3.91
CA SER A 60 19.32 -0.23 -5.00
C SER A 60 17.86 -0.62 -4.96
N LYS A 61 17.35 -0.95 -6.14
CA LYS A 61 16.05 -1.57 -6.40
C LYS A 61 16.28 -2.92 -7.07
N ALA A 62 15.52 -3.94 -6.69
CA ALA A 62 15.56 -5.28 -7.28
C ALA A 62 14.17 -5.93 -7.25
N ASP A 63 14.01 -7.04 -7.98
CA ASP A 63 12.84 -7.91 -7.88
C ASP A 63 13.12 -9.06 -6.92
N VAL A 64 12.11 -9.46 -6.14
CA VAL A 64 12.14 -10.66 -5.30
C VAL A 64 11.12 -11.66 -5.82
N SER A 65 11.56 -12.89 -6.04
CA SER A 65 10.72 -13.98 -6.53
C SER A 65 10.90 -15.26 -5.71
N THR A 66 9.90 -16.14 -5.76
CA THR A 66 10.05 -17.51 -5.25
C THR A 66 11.08 -18.28 -6.09
N LEU A 67 11.55 -19.43 -5.59
CA LEU A 67 12.38 -20.36 -6.38
C LEU A 67 11.69 -20.82 -7.68
N GLY A 68 10.36 -20.79 -7.74
CA GLY A 68 9.57 -21.10 -8.93
C GLY A 68 9.40 -19.93 -9.91
N GLY A 69 10.00 -18.77 -9.63
CA GLY A 69 9.97 -17.60 -10.51
C GLY A 69 8.75 -16.68 -10.36
N ALA A 70 7.81 -16.98 -9.45
CA ALA A 70 6.70 -16.09 -9.16
C ALA A 70 7.20 -14.85 -8.39
N LYS A 71 6.95 -13.65 -8.92
CA LYS A 71 7.31 -12.38 -8.28
C LYS A 71 6.52 -12.21 -6.98
N LEU A 72 7.24 -11.85 -5.92
CA LEU A 72 6.72 -11.60 -4.58
C LEU A 72 6.61 -10.10 -4.30
N ALA A 73 7.68 -9.34 -4.58
CA ALA A 73 7.75 -7.93 -4.25
C ALA A 73 8.86 -7.19 -5.04
N ASP A 74 8.75 -5.86 -5.09
CA ASP A 74 9.87 -4.97 -5.37
C ASP A 74 10.69 -4.79 -4.08
N LEU A 75 11.99 -4.96 -4.14
CA LEU A 75 12.92 -4.82 -3.01
C LEU A 75 13.78 -3.58 -3.16
N TYR A 76 13.92 -2.86 -2.05
CA TYR A 76 14.76 -1.68 -1.92
C TYR A 76 15.80 -1.92 -0.82
N THR A 77 17.06 -1.60 -1.12
CA THR A 77 18.11 -1.50 -0.10
C THR A 77 18.30 -0.04 0.26
N VAL A 78 18.13 0.30 1.53
CA VAL A 78 18.20 1.69 2.01
C VAL A 78 19.29 1.81 3.06
N ARG A 79 20.03 2.92 3.03
CA ARG A 79 21.05 3.26 4.02
C ARG A 79 20.60 4.38 4.92
N VAL A 80 20.80 4.18 6.21
CA VAL A 80 20.59 5.17 7.27
C VAL A 80 21.90 5.31 8.01
N ASP A 81 22.50 6.49 7.93
CA ASP A 81 23.65 6.86 8.74
C ASP A 81 23.25 7.95 9.73
N HIS A 82 23.06 7.56 10.99
CA HIS A 82 22.65 8.46 12.06
C HIS A 82 23.74 8.54 13.14
N THR A 83 23.67 9.55 14.01
CA THR A 83 24.63 9.76 15.10
C THR A 83 24.77 8.54 16.02
N TYR A 84 23.70 7.76 16.20
CA TYR A 84 23.65 6.61 17.13
C TYR A 84 23.95 5.27 16.47
N PHE A 85 23.64 5.12 15.18
CA PHE A 85 23.79 3.86 14.47
C PHE A 85 23.93 4.07 12.97
N TYR A 86 24.56 3.10 12.33
CA TYR A 86 24.48 2.85 10.90
C TYR A 86 23.58 1.63 10.67
N MET A 87 22.69 1.72 9.68
CA MET A 87 21.77 0.64 9.33
C MET A 87 21.61 0.56 7.81
N GLU A 88 21.67 -0.67 7.29
CA GLU A 88 21.09 -1.01 5.98
C GLU A 88 19.76 -1.73 6.21
N LEU A 89 18.71 -1.28 5.54
CA LEU A 89 17.36 -1.86 5.58
C LEU A 89 17.03 -2.49 4.24
N TYR A 90 16.42 -3.67 4.30
CA TYR A 90 15.58 -4.16 3.22
C TYR A 90 14.16 -3.66 3.45
N VAL A 91 13.60 -3.02 2.43
CA VAL A 91 12.20 -2.65 2.37
C VAL A 91 11.63 -3.26 1.10
N ALA A 92 10.66 -4.15 1.22
CA ALA A 92 10.00 -4.76 0.08
C ALA A 92 8.53 -4.35 0.04
N ILE A 93 8.00 -4.13 -1.16
CA ILE A 93 6.59 -3.77 -1.38
C ILE A 93 6.01 -4.75 -2.38
N ASP A 94 4.96 -5.46 -1.97
CA ASP A 94 4.27 -6.43 -2.83
C ASP A 94 3.28 -5.74 -3.79
N ALA A 95 2.79 -6.49 -4.77
CA ALA A 95 1.84 -5.99 -5.77
C ALA A 95 0.49 -5.54 -5.16
N SER A 96 0.18 -5.93 -3.92
CA SER A 96 -1.01 -5.51 -3.18
C SER A 96 -0.75 -4.28 -2.30
N GLY A 97 0.44 -3.67 -2.39
CA GLY A 97 0.80 -2.49 -1.60
C GLY A 97 1.20 -2.79 -0.16
N LYS A 98 1.46 -4.06 0.21
CA LYS A 98 1.95 -4.38 1.55
C LYS A 98 3.45 -4.20 1.64
N VAL A 99 3.86 -3.56 2.72
CA VAL A 99 5.24 -3.22 3.02
C VAL A 99 5.82 -4.20 4.03
N TYR A 100 7.00 -4.70 3.68
CA TYR A 100 7.83 -5.60 4.46
C TYR A 100 9.16 -4.91 4.76
N ALA A 101 9.56 -4.74 6.02
CA ALA A 101 10.84 -4.15 6.35
C ALA A 101 11.65 -4.98 7.34
N ARG A 102 12.95 -5.11 7.08
CA ARG A 102 13.87 -5.88 7.91
C ARG A 102 15.27 -5.32 7.83
N ASP A 103 15.99 -5.39 8.93
CA ASP A 103 17.39 -4.98 8.97
C ASP A 103 18.28 -5.97 8.22
N LYS A 104 19.12 -5.43 7.33
CA LYS A 104 20.15 -6.17 6.60
C LYS A 104 21.46 -6.13 7.38
N VAL A 105 21.88 -4.93 7.79
CA VAL A 105 23.08 -4.70 8.60
C VAL A 105 22.78 -3.63 9.62
N VAL A 106 23.26 -3.80 10.85
CA VAL A 106 23.20 -2.79 11.91
C VAL A 106 24.56 -2.67 12.57
N ARG A 107 25.01 -1.43 12.77
CA ARG A 107 26.21 -1.12 13.56
C ARG A 107 25.89 0.05 14.49
N THR A 108 25.82 -0.21 15.78
CA THR A 108 25.65 0.83 16.81
C THR A 108 26.97 1.55 17.05
N LYS A 109 26.93 2.87 17.26
CA LYS A 109 28.13 3.72 17.40
C LYS A 109 28.59 3.91 18.84
N ASP A 110 27.74 3.58 19.81
CA ASP A 110 28.04 3.65 21.25
C ASP A 110 27.33 2.52 22.04
N SER A 111 27.71 2.35 23.31
CA SER A 111 27.19 1.31 24.21
C SER A 111 25.72 1.52 24.58
N THR A 112 25.25 2.76 24.65
CA THR A 112 23.85 3.08 24.97
C THR A 112 22.94 2.66 23.81
N SER A 113 23.36 2.95 22.58
CA SER A 113 22.75 2.52 21.34
C SER A 113 22.66 1.01 21.27
N GLN A 114 23.75 0.32 21.59
CA GLN A 114 23.77 -1.15 21.64
C GLN A 114 22.74 -1.73 22.62
N SER A 115 22.50 -1.09 23.77
CA SER A 115 21.58 -1.62 24.77
C SER A 115 20.11 -1.46 24.39
N TYR A 116 19.71 -0.36 23.73
CA TYR A 116 18.30 -0.14 23.37
C TYR A 116 17.92 -0.64 21.98
N PHE A 117 18.89 -0.85 21.07
CA PHE A 117 18.60 -1.20 19.69
C PHE A 117 17.76 -2.48 19.50
N PRO A 118 17.89 -3.55 20.32
CA PRO A 118 17.00 -4.70 20.23
C PRO A 118 15.50 -4.33 20.29
N ILE A 119 15.14 -3.33 21.10
CA ILE A 119 13.76 -2.81 21.23
C ILE A 119 13.33 -2.07 19.94
N VAL A 120 14.26 -1.39 19.29
CA VAL A 120 14.03 -0.72 18.00
C VAL A 120 13.85 -1.74 16.88
N ARG A 121 14.64 -2.82 16.89
CA ARG A 121 14.51 -3.93 15.93
C ARG A 121 13.17 -4.65 16.09
N GLU A 122 12.74 -4.93 17.32
CA GLU A 122 11.43 -5.51 17.58
C GLU A 122 10.30 -4.63 17.03
N TYR A 123 10.40 -3.31 17.24
CA TYR A 123 9.46 -2.35 16.66
C TYR A 123 9.42 -2.43 15.12
N LEU A 124 10.58 -2.50 14.44
CA LEU A 124 10.64 -2.67 12.99
C LEU A 124 9.90 -3.95 12.55
N LEU A 125 10.25 -5.08 13.16
CA LEU A 125 9.72 -6.38 12.75
C LEU A 125 8.20 -6.50 13.00
N LYS A 126 7.69 -5.86 14.06
CA LYS A 126 6.26 -5.91 14.41
C LYS A 126 5.40 -5.04 13.49
N ASN A 127 5.87 -3.87 13.10
CA ASN A 127 5.03 -2.85 12.44
C ASN A 127 5.07 -2.90 10.92
N TYR A 128 6.11 -3.48 10.32
CA TYR A 128 6.31 -3.49 8.87
C TYR A 128 6.35 -4.91 8.31
N SER A 129 5.59 -5.86 8.85
CA SER A 129 5.52 -7.22 8.32
C SER A 129 4.19 -7.43 7.58
N GLY A 130 4.04 -6.79 6.42
CA GLY A 130 2.83 -6.89 5.59
C GLY A 130 1.81 -5.78 5.86
N LEU A 131 2.27 -4.59 6.27
CA LEU A 131 1.40 -3.42 6.48
C LEU A 131 1.16 -2.70 5.14
N TYR A 132 -0.09 -2.40 4.81
CA TYR A 132 -0.42 -1.55 3.65
C TYR A 132 0.25 -0.18 3.75
N TYR A 133 0.84 0.30 2.65
CA TYR A 133 1.69 1.48 2.65
C TYR A 133 0.97 2.76 3.13
N GLU A 134 -0.33 2.87 2.88
CA GLU A 134 -1.23 3.96 3.31
C GLU A 134 -1.30 4.06 4.84
N ASN A 135 -1.11 2.94 5.52
CA ASN A 135 -1.20 2.84 6.97
C ASN A 135 0.11 3.15 7.69
N ILE A 136 1.22 3.31 6.97
CA ILE A 136 2.54 3.62 7.57
C ILE A 136 2.48 4.93 8.36
N LYS A 137 1.68 5.91 7.90
CA LYS A 137 1.52 7.19 8.59
C LYS A 137 0.95 7.04 10.01
N TYR A 138 0.15 6.00 10.24
CA TYR A 138 -0.48 5.70 11.54
C TYR A 138 0.42 4.89 12.48
N ILE A 139 1.55 4.35 12.00
CA ILE A 139 2.51 3.71 12.88
C ILE A 139 3.06 4.78 13.83
N ASP A 140 2.97 4.51 15.13
CA ASP A 140 3.52 5.40 16.13
C ASP A 140 5.06 5.39 16.07
N GLY A 141 5.64 6.47 15.52
CA GLY A 141 7.08 6.73 15.58
C GLY A 141 7.58 7.08 16.99
N ALA A 142 6.66 7.14 17.96
CA ALA A 142 6.72 7.64 19.32
C ALA A 142 6.80 9.17 19.45
N ALA A 143 6.01 9.72 20.38
CA ALA A 143 6.09 11.10 20.86
C ALA A 143 7.07 11.18 22.05
N GLY A 144 7.95 12.19 22.08
CA GLY A 144 8.92 12.43 23.16
C GLY A 144 10.40 12.36 22.75
N ALA A 145 11.30 12.83 23.62
CA ALA A 145 12.72 13.05 23.30
C ALA A 145 13.67 11.92 23.77
N THR A 146 13.28 10.64 23.64
CA THR A 146 14.19 9.52 23.96
C THR A 146 14.95 9.04 22.73
N THR A 147 16.15 8.50 22.92
CA THR A 147 16.97 7.93 21.81
C THR A 147 16.25 6.78 21.08
N ILE A 148 15.38 6.05 21.79
CA ILE A 148 14.51 5.00 21.22
C ILE A 148 13.49 5.63 20.28
N THR A 149 12.80 6.68 20.73
CA THR A 149 11.81 7.42 19.95
C THR A 149 12.42 7.98 18.67
N VAL A 150 13.59 8.63 18.78
CA VAL A 150 14.31 9.17 17.62
C VAL A 150 14.66 8.06 16.61
N SER A 151 15.17 6.92 17.09
CA SER A 151 15.51 5.78 16.23
C SER A 151 14.29 5.19 15.51
N ARG A 152 13.13 5.11 16.18
CA ARG A 152 11.86 4.64 15.57
C ARG A 152 11.33 5.62 14.52
N SER A 153 11.40 6.93 14.79
CA SER A 153 11.02 7.97 13.83
C SER A 153 11.89 7.93 12.57
N ILE A 154 13.21 7.75 12.71
CA ILE A 154 14.13 7.62 11.57
C ILE A 154 13.77 6.42 10.70
N ILE A 155 13.48 5.26 11.31
CA ILE A 155 13.04 4.07 10.58
C ILE A 155 11.72 4.35 9.85
N LYS A 156 10.74 4.94 10.53
CA LYS A 156 9.44 5.29 9.92
C LYS A 156 9.64 6.19 8.70
N ASN A 157 10.38 7.29 8.86
CA ASN A 157 10.64 8.22 7.77
C ASN A 157 11.40 7.56 6.61
N THR A 158 12.32 6.66 6.92
CA THR A 158 13.08 5.92 5.90
C THR A 158 12.17 5.00 5.09
N VAL A 159 11.31 4.22 5.75
CA VAL A 159 10.35 3.34 5.06
C VAL A 159 9.32 4.18 4.28
N SER A 160 8.82 5.28 4.85
CA SER A 160 7.91 6.21 4.14
C SER A 160 8.54 6.79 2.87
N ARG A 161 9.84 7.12 2.88
CA ARG A 161 10.54 7.58 1.67
C ARG A 161 10.67 6.51 0.60
N VAL A 162 10.84 5.23 0.98
CA VAL A 162 10.81 4.13 0.00
C VAL A 162 9.44 3.99 -0.63
N VAL A 163 8.38 4.09 0.18
CA VAL A 163 7.01 4.08 -0.33
C VAL A 163 6.83 5.22 -1.33
N LEU A 164 7.20 6.44 -0.94
CA LEU A 164 7.14 7.61 -1.82
C LEU A 164 7.89 7.39 -3.14
N PHE A 165 9.09 6.80 -3.09
CA PHE A 165 9.85 6.46 -4.30
C PHE A 165 9.17 5.37 -5.15
N HIS A 166 8.52 4.40 -4.52
CA HIS A 166 7.93 3.25 -5.20
C HIS A 166 6.58 3.56 -5.85
N VAL A 167 5.68 4.21 -5.12
CA VAL A 167 4.32 4.53 -5.57
C VAL A 167 4.17 5.97 -6.06
N GLY A 168 5.15 6.84 -5.80
CA GLY A 168 5.04 8.28 -6.04
C GLY A 168 4.47 9.05 -4.85
N GLU A 169 4.41 10.37 -4.96
CA GLU A 169 3.60 11.21 -4.06
C GLU A 169 2.18 10.66 -4.00
N PRO A 170 1.59 10.45 -2.80
CA PRO A 170 0.19 10.10 -2.72
C PRO A 170 -0.59 11.18 -3.46
N VAL A 171 -1.31 10.77 -4.50
CA VAL A 171 -2.06 11.71 -5.32
C VAL A 171 -3.10 12.38 -4.43
N ASP A 172 -2.95 13.68 -4.25
CA ASP A 172 -3.93 14.49 -3.54
C ASP A 172 -5.09 14.77 -4.50
N TYR A 173 -6.08 13.88 -4.49
CA TYR A 173 -7.23 13.99 -5.37
C TYR A 173 -8.11 15.21 -5.07
N VAL A 174 -8.00 15.81 -3.89
CA VAL A 174 -8.66 17.10 -3.58
C VAL A 174 -7.93 18.23 -4.29
N LYS A 175 -6.60 18.25 -4.26
CA LYS A 175 -5.80 19.18 -5.05
C LYS A 175 -6.01 19.00 -6.56
N GLU A 176 -6.11 17.77 -7.05
CA GLU A 176 -6.42 17.49 -8.46
C GLU A 176 -7.82 17.98 -8.86
N LEU A 177 -8.82 17.79 -7.98
CA LEU A 177 -10.20 18.24 -8.21
C LEU A 177 -10.27 19.75 -8.48
N PHE A 178 -9.52 20.55 -7.72
CA PHE A 178 -9.48 22.01 -7.90
C PHE A 178 -8.40 22.49 -8.88
N GLY A 179 -7.41 21.64 -9.21
CA GLY A 179 -6.19 22.03 -9.92
C GLY A 179 -5.35 23.06 -9.15
N LYS A 180 -5.51 23.15 -7.82
CA LYS A 180 -4.93 24.18 -6.95
C LYS A 180 -4.70 23.65 -5.54
N ASP A 181 -3.77 24.27 -4.83
CA ASP A 181 -3.61 24.05 -3.39
C ASP A 181 -4.83 24.55 -2.61
N TYR A 182 -5.08 23.95 -1.45
CA TYR A 182 -6.22 24.26 -0.59
C TYR A 182 -5.80 24.24 0.88
N ASP A 183 -6.54 24.98 1.70
CA ASP A 183 -6.42 24.93 3.15
C ASP A 183 -7.46 23.95 3.70
N LEU A 184 -7.01 22.86 4.34
CA LEU A 184 -7.89 21.92 5.04
C LEU A 184 -8.35 22.52 6.37
N VAL A 185 -9.66 22.67 6.55
CA VAL A 185 -10.28 23.18 7.78
C VAL A 185 -10.64 22.05 8.73
N SER A 186 -11.32 21.01 8.22
CA SER A 186 -11.67 19.83 9.01
C SER A 186 -11.96 18.62 8.13
N THR A 187 -12.01 17.45 8.77
CA THR A 187 -12.37 16.18 8.13
C THR A 187 -13.35 15.42 9.01
N GLU A 188 -14.36 14.83 8.38
CA GLU A 188 -15.39 14.00 9.00
C GLU A 188 -15.60 12.75 8.14
N THR A 189 -16.04 11.64 8.73
CA THR A 189 -16.30 10.39 8.01
C THR A 189 -17.68 9.87 8.39
N PHE A 190 -18.47 9.55 7.37
CA PHE A 190 -19.83 9.02 7.46
C PHE A 190 -19.91 7.72 6.66
N GLY A 191 -19.67 6.59 7.33
CA GLY A 191 -19.62 5.29 6.64
C GLY A 191 -18.52 5.26 5.59
N HIS A 192 -18.92 5.13 4.32
CA HIS A 192 -18.03 5.11 3.15
C HIS A 192 -17.88 6.48 2.45
N VAL A 193 -18.35 7.56 3.08
CA VAL A 193 -18.19 8.94 2.62
C VAL A 193 -17.27 9.71 3.57
N ASN A 194 -16.17 10.26 3.05
CA ASN A 194 -15.34 11.22 3.78
C ASN A 194 -15.70 12.65 3.34
N LEU A 195 -15.88 13.54 4.31
CA LEU A 195 -16.11 14.97 4.11
C LEU A 195 -14.86 15.75 4.50
N TYR A 196 -14.37 16.58 3.57
CA TYR A 196 -13.31 17.55 3.79
C TYR A 196 -13.87 18.96 3.66
N ASN A 197 -13.82 19.74 4.73
CA ASN A 197 -14.09 21.18 4.67
C ASN A 197 -12.80 21.87 4.25
N VAL A 198 -12.80 22.55 3.11
CA VAL A 198 -11.59 23.16 2.53
C VAL A 198 -11.84 24.61 2.14
N SER A 199 -10.77 25.38 2.06
CA SER A 199 -10.76 26.73 1.48
C SER A 199 -9.79 26.76 0.30
N VAL A 200 -10.27 27.17 -0.87
CA VAL A 200 -9.47 27.30 -2.10
C VAL A 200 -9.57 28.75 -2.55
N ASP A 201 -8.43 29.46 -2.62
CA ASP A 201 -8.37 30.90 -2.93
C ASP A 201 -9.33 31.77 -2.07
N GLY A 202 -9.54 31.38 -0.81
CA GLY A 202 -10.45 32.07 0.12
C GLY A 202 -11.93 31.75 -0.04
N VAL A 203 -12.29 30.79 -0.90
CA VAL A 203 -13.66 30.28 -1.07
C VAL A 203 -13.79 28.94 -0.36
N SER A 204 -14.79 28.83 0.53
CA SER A 204 -15.08 27.60 1.26
C SER A 204 -15.87 26.60 0.43
N TYR A 205 -15.42 25.34 0.46
CA TYR A 205 -16.08 24.19 -0.16
C TYR A 205 -16.20 23.04 0.83
N ARG A 206 -17.21 22.21 0.62
CA ARG A 206 -17.35 20.88 1.21
C ARG A 206 -17.06 19.85 0.13
N VAL A 207 -15.98 19.09 0.31
CA VAL A 207 -15.55 18.06 -0.63
C VAL A 207 -15.91 16.70 -0.06
N PHE A 208 -16.68 15.92 -0.79
CA PHE A 208 -17.05 14.57 -0.44
C PHE A 208 -16.25 13.60 -1.28
N GLU A 209 -15.59 12.65 -0.65
CA GLU A 209 -15.04 11.45 -1.26
C GLU A 209 -15.96 10.30 -0.90
N ALA A 210 -16.61 9.70 -1.90
CA ALA A 210 -17.49 8.56 -1.71
C ALA A 210 -16.96 7.37 -2.50
N LYS A 211 -16.98 6.20 -1.86
CA LYS A 211 -16.33 5.00 -2.36
C LYS A 211 -17.19 3.77 -2.10
N ASP A 212 -17.46 2.96 -3.13
CA ASP A 212 -18.20 1.72 -2.98
C ASP A 212 -17.87 0.73 -4.09
N SER A 213 -18.25 -0.54 -3.88
CA SER A 213 -18.05 -1.65 -4.81
C SER A 213 -19.35 -2.07 -5.48
N GLY A 214 -19.25 -2.55 -6.71
CA GLY A 214 -20.37 -3.01 -7.49
C GLY A 214 -19.98 -4.05 -8.52
N THR A 215 -20.99 -4.68 -9.11
CA THR A 215 -20.78 -5.73 -10.11
C THR A 215 -20.68 -5.16 -11.52
N TYR A 216 -19.75 -5.68 -12.32
CA TYR A 216 -19.68 -5.46 -13.77
C TYR A 216 -19.59 -6.77 -14.54
N TYR A 217 -20.04 -6.75 -15.79
CA TYR A 217 -19.95 -7.90 -16.69
C TYR A 217 -18.98 -7.59 -17.83
N ASP A 218 -17.95 -8.42 -17.99
CA ASP A 218 -16.89 -8.23 -19.00
C ASP A 218 -17.10 -9.09 -20.26
N PHE A 219 -18.31 -9.60 -20.46
CA PHE A 219 -18.67 -10.57 -21.51
C PHE A 219 -18.12 -12.00 -21.30
N GLN A 220 -17.44 -12.28 -20.18
CA GLN A 220 -17.00 -13.61 -19.77
C GLN A 220 -17.61 -14.01 -18.42
N SER A 221 -17.53 -13.12 -17.44
CA SER A 221 -18.00 -13.35 -16.07
C SER A 221 -18.51 -12.06 -15.42
N THR A 222 -19.33 -12.22 -14.38
CA THR A 222 -19.63 -11.14 -13.47
C THR A 222 -18.46 -10.99 -12.51
N ASN A 223 -17.87 -9.80 -12.49
CA ASN A 223 -16.79 -9.41 -11.60
C ASN A 223 -17.31 -8.34 -10.63
N GLU A 224 -16.55 -8.10 -9.57
CA GLU A 224 -16.77 -7.00 -8.63
C GLU A 224 -15.61 -6.02 -8.76
N GLY A 225 -15.93 -4.74 -8.74
CA GLY A 225 -14.94 -3.68 -8.83
C GLY A 225 -15.41 -2.44 -8.09
N GLU A 226 -14.51 -1.49 -7.92
CA GLU A 226 -14.69 -0.36 -7.01
C GLU A 226 -14.67 0.96 -7.78
N ILE A 227 -15.48 1.93 -7.33
CA ILE A 227 -15.47 3.29 -7.85
C ILE A 227 -15.32 4.26 -6.67
N THR A 228 -14.41 5.22 -6.82
CA THR A 228 -14.31 6.38 -5.93
C THR A 228 -14.65 7.65 -6.72
N ILE A 229 -15.51 8.49 -6.16
CA ILE A 229 -15.84 9.82 -6.71
C ILE A 229 -15.52 10.91 -5.70
N TYR A 230 -15.18 12.08 -6.21
CA TYR A 230 -15.03 13.31 -5.45
C TYR A 230 -16.06 14.34 -5.94
N VAL A 231 -16.75 14.98 -5.02
CA VAL A 231 -17.76 16.02 -5.31
C VAL A 231 -17.51 17.21 -4.38
N ALA A 232 -17.28 18.40 -4.93
CA ALA A 232 -17.19 19.63 -4.15
C ALA A 232 -18.46 20.46 -4.32
N ILE A 233 -19.07 20.84 -3.20
CA ILE A 233 -20.20 21.78 -3.16
C ILE A 233 -19.78 23.10 -2.53
N ASP A 234 -20.36 24.19 -3.02
CA ASP A 234 -20.21 25.51 -2.41
C ASP A 234 -21.09 25.69 -1.16
N THR A 235 -21.00 26.86 -0.53
CA THR A 235 -21.78 27.20 0.68
C THR A 235 -23.30 27.25 0.45
N THR A 236 -23.75 27.24 -0.80
CA THR A 236 -25.17 27.19 -1.18
C THR A 236 -25.65 25.78 -1.49
N GLY A 237 -24.78 24.77 -1.40
CA GLY A 237 -25.10 23.39 -1.76
C GLY A 237 -25.06 23.11 -3.27
N THR A 238 -24.50 24.01 -4.07
CA THR A 238 -24.36 23.80 -5.52
C THR A 238 -23.08 23.00 -5.80
N ILE A 239 -23.19 21.94 -6.61
CA ILE A 239 -22.06 21.12 -7.05
C ILE A 239 -21.19 21.93 -8.02
N LYS A 240 -19.94 22.20 -7.65
CA LYS A 240 -19.01 23.01 -8.45
C LYS A 240 -17.90 22.22 -9.12
N PHE A 241 -17.47 21.15 -8.49
CA PHE A 241 -16.45 20.27 -9.04
C PHE A 241 -16.84 18.82 -8.82
N VAL A 242 -16.52 17.99 -9.79
CA VAL A 242 -16.61 16.53 -9.66
C VAL A 242 -15.36 15.91 -10.25
N SER A 243 -14.95 14.78 -9.69
CA SER A 243 -13.86 13.98 -10.24
C SER A 243 -14.14 12.50 -10.00
N MET A 244 -13.70 11.68 -10.96
CA MET A 244 -13.64 10.23 -10.83
C MET A 244 -12.24 9.82 -11.30
N PRO A 245 -11.24 9.82 -10.40
CA PRO A 245 -9.86 9.57 -10.76
C PRO A 245 -9.71 8.20 -11.43
N GLU A 246 -9.07 8.15 -12.60
CA GLU A 246 -8.90 6.92 -13.38
C GLU A 246 -8.11 5.86 -12.59
N THR A 247 -7.13 6.31 -11.80
CA THR A 247 -6.33 5.47 -10.89
C THR A 247 -7.15 4.81 -9.77
N LEU A 248 -8.31 5.37 -9.41
CA LEU A 248 -9.24 4.82 -8.42
C LEU A 248 -10.48 4.18 -9.05
N TYR A 249 -10.48 4.02 -10.38
CA TYR A 249 -11.58 3.42 -11.12
C TYR A 249 -11.25 1.95 -11.43
N GLY A 250 -11.61 1.06 -10.49
CA GLY A 250 -11.35 -0.38 -10.55
C GLY A 250 -12.53 -1.21 -11.04
N HIS A 251 -13.51 -0.60 -11.73
CA HIS A 251 -14.78 -1.24 -12.08
C HIS A 251 -14.81 -1.79 -13.51
N SER A 252 -15.38 -1.07 -14.49
CA SER A 252 -15.52 -1.59 -15.86
C SER A 252 -14.58 -0.91 -16.86
N GLY A 253 -13.74 -1.66 -17.57
CA GLY A 253 -12.76 -1.09 -18.51
C GLY A 253 -13.33 -0.46 -19.79
N GLY A 254 -12.44 0.12 -20.60
CA GLY A 254 -12.76 0.64 -21.93
C GLY A 254 -13.59 1.92 -21.92
N ASN A 255 -14.54 2.05 -22.86
CA ASN A 255 -15.31 3.29 -23.02
C ASN A 255 -16.33 3.55 -21.88
N PHE A 256 -16.56 2.57 -20.99
CA PHE A 256 -17.48 2.74 -19.86
C PHE A 256 -16.97 3.78 -18.87
N TYR A 257 -15.66 3.87 -18.63
CA TYR A 257 -15.07 4.93 -17.80
C TYR A 257 -15.50 6.32 -18.29
N ASN A 258 -15.30 6.61 -19.57
CA ASN A 258 -15.63 7.91 -20.16
C ASN A 258 -17.13 8.22 -20.10
N GLN A 259 -17.99 7.22 -20.31
CA GLN A 259 -19.44 7.39 -20.22
C GLN A 259 -19.89 7.65 -18.78
N THR A 260 -19.31 6.94 -17.81
CA THR A 260 -19.60 7.14 -16.38
C THR A 260 -19.07 8.48 -15.89
N LYS A 261 -17.90 8.90 -16.36
CA LYS A 261 -17.35 10.22 -16.10
C LYS A 261 -18.27 11.33 -16.63
N ALA A 262 -18.71 11.21 -17.89
CA ALA A 262 -19.66 12.17 -18.47
C ALA A 262 -21.01 12.20 -17.73
N PHE A 263 -21.48 11.05 -17.23
CA PHE A 263 -22.65 10.98 -16.37
C PHE A 263 -22.45 11.74 -15.05
N LEU A 264 -21.32 11.55 -14.37
CA LEU A 264 -20.99 12.30 -13.16
C LEU A 264 -20.87 13.80 -13.44
N GLU A 265 -20.21 14.20 -14.52
CA GLU A 265 -20.06 15.61 -14.93
C GLU A 265 -21.41 16.27 -15.26
N SER A 266 -22.44 15.51 -15.61
CA SER A 266 -23.78 16.06 -15.88
C SER A 266 -24.46 16.70 -14.66
N VAL A 267 -23.99 16.40 -13.44
CA VAL A 267 -24.52 16.97 -12.18
C VAL A 267 -23.89 18.31 -11.80
N LEU A 268 -22.90 18.78 -12.56
CA LEU A 268 -22.27 20.08 -12.33
C LEU A 268 -23.32 21.20 -12.36
N ASP A 269 -23.14 22.18 -11.47
CA ASP A 269 -24.03 23.32 -11.23
C ASP A 269 -25.45 22.96 -10.76
N GLN A 270 -25.72 21.69 -10.44
CA GLN A 270 -26.96 21.28 -9.79
C GLN A 270 -26.86 21.43 -8.27
N GLN A 271 -28.01 21.57 -7.61
CA GLN A 271 -28.10 21.56 -6.15
C GLN A 271 -27.99 20.12 -5.63
N ILE A 272 -27.13 19.88 -4.64
CA ILE A 272 -26.92 18.53 -4.06
C ILE A 272 -28.20 17.94 -3.47
N SER A 273 -29.13 18.80 -3.06
CA SER A 273 -30.45 18.42 -2.55
C SER A 273 -31.46 18.06 -3.65
N SER A 274 -31.14 18.27 -4.92
CA SER A 274 -32.03 17.94 -6.05
C SER A 274 -32.09 16.44 -6.30
N ASN A 275 -33.06 16.01 -7.10
CA ASN A 275 -33.10 14.62 -7.56
C ASN A 275 -31.88 14.34 -8.43
N MET A 276 -31.04 13.40 -7.98
CA MET A 276 -29.90 12.93 -8.76
C MET A 276 -30.36 12.20 -10.02
N PRO A 277 -29.63 12.32 -11.14
CA PRO A 277 -29.99 11.66 -12.37
C PRO A 277 -30.02 10.14 -12.16
N ASP A 278 -31.06 9.49 -12.68
CA ASP A 278 -31.10 8.04 -12.68
C ASP A 278 -30.37 7.50 -13.92
N SER A 279 -29.54 6.49 -13.72
CA SER A 279 -28.81 5.85 -14.80
C SER A 279 -29.53 4.58 -15.24
N THR A 280 -29.87 4.52 -16.52
CA THR A 280 -30.38 3.31 -17.18
C THR A 280 -29.38 2.70 -18.18
N THR A 281 -28.15 3.24 -18.27
CA THR A 281 -27.15 2.81 -19.28
C THR A 281 -26.07 1.93 -18.66
N GLY A 282 -25.88 0.73 -19.22
CA GLY A 282 -24.90 -0.24 -18.72
C GLY A 282 -25.42 -1.35 -17.80
N PRO A 283 -26.64 -1.31 -17.20
CA PRO A 283 -27.20 -2.50 -16.58
C PRO A 283 -27.39 -3.62 -17.60
N THR A 284 -27.02 -4.83 -17.20
CA THR A 284 -27.34 -6.08 -17.90
C THR A 284 -28.13 -6.98 -16.95
N ALA A 285 -28.64 -8.12 -17.42
CA ALA A 285 -29.21 -9.12 -16.53
C ALA A 285 -28.23 -9.62 -15.44
N ASN A 286 -26.92 -9.38 -15.63
CA ASN A 286 -25.84 -9.90 -14.80
C ASN A 286 -25.07 -8.83 -14.00
N SER A 287 -25.42 -7.54 -14.13
CA SER A 287 -24.69 -6.43 -13.51
C SER A 287 -25.52 -5.14 -13.54
N ASN A 288 -25.40 -4.31 -12.50
CA ASN A 288 -26.06 -3.02 -12.42
C ASN A 288 -25.32 -1.89 -13.19
N GLY A 289 -24.06 -2.09 -13.56
CA GLY A 289 -23.25 -1.14 -14.33
C GLY A 289 -22.66 0.03 -13.52
N SER A 290 -21.63 0.69 -14.05
CA SER A 290 -20.88 1.74 -13.32
C SER A 290 -21.69 3.01 -13.04
N GLN A 291 -22.56 3.43 -13.96
CA GLN A 291 -23.37 4.63 -13.75
C GLN A 291 -24.41 4.44 -12.63
N PHE A 292 -24.91 3.22 -12.43
CA PHE A 292 -25.76 2.90 -11.28
C PHE A 292 -25.02 3.06 -9.96
N LEU A 293 -23.79 2.53 -9.87
CA LEU A 293 -22.95 2.67 -8.68
C LEU A 293 -22.63 4.15 -8.40
N VAL A 294 -22.29 4.94 -9.43
CA VAL A 294 -22.10 6.39 -9.26
C VAL A 294 -23.37 7.10 -8.79
N ASN A 295 -24.55 6.68 -9.25
CA ASN A 295 -25.83 7.23 -8.75
C ASN A 295 -26.04 6.90 -7.25
N LEU A 296 -25.67 5.70 -6.80
CA LEU A 296 -25.72 5.36 -5.37
C LEU A 296 -24.76 6.24 -4.57
N LEU A 297 -23.50 6.37 -5.02
CA LEU A 297 -22.52 7.23 -4.37
C LEU A 297 -22.98 8.70 -4.27
N LEU A 298 -23.62 9.23 -5.31
CA LEU A 298 -24.20 10.57 -5.30
C LEU A 298 -25.34 10.70 -4.27
N LYS A 299 -26.16 9.65 -4.10
CA LYS A 299 -27.22 9.61 -3.08
C LYS A 299 -26.63 9.52 -1.67
N ASP A 300 -25.58 8.73 -1.47
CA ASP A 300 -24.89 8.65 -0.18
C ASP A 300 -24.30 10.00 0.22
N ILE A 301 -23.72 10.73 -0.75
CA ILE A 301 -23.27 12.12 -0.54
C ILE A 301 -24.46 13.02 -0.18
N GLN A 302 -25.59 12.91 -0.90
CA GLN A 302 -26.79 13.70 -0.64
C GLN A 302 -27.37 13.49 0.77
N GLU A 303 -27.21 12.29 1.36
CA GLU A 303 -27.67 12.01 2.73
C GLU A 303 -26.84 12.70 3.81
N VAL A 304 -25.58 13.01 3.52
CA VAL A 304 -24.61 13.58 4.48
C VAL A 304 -24.20 15.03 4.16
N ALA A 305 -24.68 15.57 3.05
CA ALA A 305 -24.49 16.96 2.64
C ALA A 305 -25.43 17.91 3.41
#